data_AF-A0A3A4PKR2-F1
#
_entry.id   AF-A0A3A4PKR2-F1
#
_cell.length_a   1.000
_cell.length_b   1.000
_cell.length_c   1.000
_cell.angle_alpha   90.00
_cell.angle_beta   90.00
_cell.angle_gamma   90.00
#
_symmetry.space_group_name_H-M   'P 1'
#
loop_
_entity.id
_entity.type
_entity.pdbx_description
1 polymer ?
#
loop_
_entity_poly.entity_id
_entity_poly.type
_entity_poly.pdbx_seq_one_letter_code
_entity_poly.pdbx_strand_id
1 'polypeptide(L)'
;MMTNTEIKVKGLQVLTKSLGLVEAERFVALIQQEPFDYTKWRDGLFEDLTVEEISQKAMDLRMKKAEQDISPDKGMASDVT
;
A
#
# COMPACT_ATOMS: atom_id res chain seq x y z
N MET A 1 2.48 1.26 14.90
CA MET A 1 3.25 1.61 13.69
C MET A 1 4.33 0.56 13.53
N MET A 2 4.60 0.08 12.32
CA MET A 2 5.70 -0.85 12.11
C MET A 2 7.05 -0.18 12.39
N THR A 3 8.01 -0.95 12.88
CA THR A 3 9.40 -0.52 13.05
C THR A 3 10.10 -0.37 11.70
N ASN A 4 11.19 0.39 11.68
CA ASN A 4 12.02 0.55 10.47
C ASN A 4 12.48 -0.80 9.90
N THR A 5 12.82 -1.75 10.79
CA THR A 5 13.23 -3.11 10.39
C THR A 5 12.09 -3.87 9.74
N GLU A 6 10.90 -3.86 10.34
CA GLU A 6 9.74 -4.55 9.79
C GLU A 6 9.33 -3.97 8.42
N ILE A 7 9.42 -2.64 8.25
CA ILE A 7 9.13 -2.00 6.96
C ILE A 7 10.12 -2.45 5.90
N LYS A 8 11.43 -2.47 6.21
CA LYS A 8 12.46 -2.94 5.27
C LYS A 8 12.27 -4.39 4.87
N VAL A 9 12.00 -5.28 5.84
CA VAL A 9 11.78 -6.71 5.57
C VAL A 9 10.57 -6.91 4.66
N LYS A 10 9.43 -6.28 4.97
CA LYS A 10 8.25 -6.37 4.09
C LYS A 10 8.51 -5.77 2.71
N GLY A 11 9.25 -4.66 2.63
CA GLY A 11 9.62 -4.03 1.37
C GLY A 11 10.43 -4.96 0.46
N LEU A 12 11.46 -5.61 1.00
CA LEU A 12 12.28 -6.57 0.25
C LEU A 12 11.46 -7.79 -0.22
N GLN A 13 10.53 -8.28 0.61
CA GLN A 13 9.63 -9.36 0.22
C GLN A 13 8.71 -8.97 -0.95
N VAL A 14 8.18 -7.74 -0.94
CA VAL A 14 7.35 -7.23 -2.04
C VAL A 14 8.17 -7.07 -3.32
N LEU A 15 9.37 -6.50 -3.22
CA LEU A 15 10.27 -6.31 -4.35
C LEU A 15 10.66 -7.64 -5.00
N THR A 16 11.14 -8.60 -4.21
CA THR A 16 11.56 -9.92 -4.71
C THR A 16 10.40 -10.70 -5.31
N LYS A 17 9.19 -10.62 -4.74
CA LYS A 17 7.98 -11.24 -5.30
C LYS A 17 7.55 -10.63 -6.64
N SER A 18 7.74 -9.33 -6.81
CA SER A 18 7.21 -8.59 -7.96
C SER A 18 8.21 -8.51 -9.12
N LEU A 19 9.50 -8.38 -8.80
CA LEU A 19 10.57 -8.16 -9.77
C LEU A 19 11.45 -9.40 -10.00
N GLY A 20 11.47 -10.34 -9.06
CA GLY A 20 12.48 -11.40 -9.00
C GLY A 20 13.71 -10.98 -8.19
N LEU A 21 14.60 -11.94 -7.94
CA LEU A 21 15.75 -11.71 -7.05
C LEU A 21 16.77 -10.76 -7.66
N VAL A 22 17.13 -10.95 -8.93
CA VAL A 22 18.19 -10.17 -9.61
C VAL A 22 17.78 -8.71 -9.76
N GLU A 23 16.55 -8.46 -10.21
CA GLU A 23 16.01 -7.12 -10.42
C GLU A 23 15.76 -6.39 -9.10
N ALA A 24 15.36 -7.11 -8.04
CA ALA A 24 15.21 -6.52 -6.71
C ALA A 24 16.57 -6.05 -6.14
N GLU A 25 17.63 -6.83 -6.28
CA GLU A 25 18.98 -6.42 -5.89
C GLU A 25 19.45 -5.18 -6.67
N ARG A 26 19.24 -5.17 -7.99
CA ARG A 26 19.56 -4.01 -8.83
C ARG A 26 18.76 -2.78 -8.41
N PHE A 27 17.48 -2.91 -8.08
CA PHE A 27 16.66 -1.81 -7.58
C PHE A 27 17.25 -1.21 -6.30
N VAL A 28 17.63 -2.06 -5.33
CA VAL A 28 18.23 -1.60 -4.07
C VAL A 28 19.55 -0.88 -4.31
N ALA A 29 20.39 -1.37 -5.24
CA ALA A 29 21.63 -0.71 -5.62
C ALA A 29 21.38 0.69 -6.24
N LEU A 30 20.42 0.80 -7.15
CA LEU A 30 20.07 2.07 -7.81
C LEU A 30 19.55 3.11 -6.82
N ILE A 31 18.67 2.72 -5.90
CA ILE A 31 18.13 3.61 -4.86
C ILE A 31 19.20 4.09 -3.88
N GLN A 32 20.25 3.30 -3.65
CA GLN A 32 21.39 3.72 -2.81
C GLN A 32 22.37 4.63 -3.56
N GLN A 33 22.51 4.44 -4.88
CA GLN A 33 23.46 5.17 -5.71
C GLN A 33 22.92 6.55 -6.12
N GLU A 34 21.64 6.64 -6.44
CA GLU A 34 21.01 7.86 -6.96
C GLU A 34 19.83 8.28 -6.07
N PRO A 35 19.73 9.57 -5.68
CA PRO A 35 18.57 10.05 -4.95
C PRO A 35 17.33 9.98 -5.85
N PHE A 36 16.39 9.11 -5.48
CA PHE A 36 15.09 9.03 -6.14
C PHE A 36 14.17 10.16 -5.65
N ASP A 37 13.78 11.04 -6.56
CA ASP A 37 12.87 12.15 -6.24
C ASP A 37 11.42 11.65 -6.15
N TYR A 38 11.04 11.24 -4.93
CA TYR A 38 9.69 10.77 -4.64
C TYR A 38 8.62 11.81 -4.97
N THR A 39 8.91 13.11 -4.82
CA THR A 39 7.93 14.17 -5.09
C THR A 39 7.63 14.23 -6.58
N LYS A 40 8.67 14.27 -7.43
CA LYS A 40 8.49 14.27 -8.89
C LYS A 40 7.82 13.01 -9.41
N TRP A 41 8.19 11.84 -8.90
CA TRP A 41 7.52 10.60 -9.29
C TRP A 41 6.04 10.59 -8.90
N ARG A 42 5.71 11.15 -7.73
CA ARG A 42 4.33 11.19 -7.23
C ARG A 42 3.44 12.14 -8.02
N ASP A 43 3.97 13.23 -8.57
CA ASP A 43 3.21 14.19 -9.37
C ASP A 43 2.52 13.50 -10.56
N GLY A 44 3.20 12.50 -11.17
CA GLY A 44 2.67 11.71 -12.28
C GLY A 44 1.59 10.68 -11.92
N LEU A 45 1.32 10.43 -10.64
CA LEU A 45 0.48 9.28 -10.21
C LEU A 45 -0.98 9.37 -10.68
N PHE A 46 -1.46 10.59 -10.95
CA PHE A 46 -2.84 10.85 -11.36
C PHE A 46 -2.94 11.61 -12.68
N GLU A 47 -1.83 11.74 -13.43
CA GLU A 47 -1.82 12.48 -14.70
C GLU A 47 -2.80 11.91 -15.72
N ASP A 48 -3.03 10.59 -15.69
CA ASP A 48 -3.97 9.90 -16.59
C ASP A 48 -5.43 9.93 -16.10
N LEU A 49 -5.73 10.57 -14.95
CA LEU A 49 -7.07 10.61 -14.38
C LEU A 49 -7.66 12.01 -14.43
N THR A 50 -8.92 12.09 -14.82
CA THR A 50 -9.73 13.31 -14.69
C THR A 50 -10.06 13.60 -13.22
N VAL A 51 -10.39 14.86 -12.93
CA VAL A 51 -10.79 15.29 -11.57
C VAL A 51 -12.00 14.48 -11.07
N GLU A 52 -12.95 14.20 -11.96
CA GLU A 52 -14.12 13.36 -11.69
C GLU A 52 -13.72 11.93 -11.31
N GLU A 53 -12.77 11.31 -12.00
CA GLU A 53 -12.28 9.96 -11.68
C GLU A 53 -11.53 9.92 -10.35
N ILE A 54 -10.73 10.95 -10.06
CA ILE A 54 -10.05 11.09 -8.76
C ILE A 54 -11.10 11.23 -7.65
N SER A 55 -12.12 12.06 -7.86
CA SER A 55 -13.22 12.28 -6.92
C SER A 55 -14.00 10.99 -6.66
N GLN A 56 -14.35 10.25 -7.71
CA GLN A 56 -15.06 8.98 -7.59
C GLN A 56 -14.24 7.96 -6.80
N LYS A 57 -12.95 7.79 -7.13
CA LYS A 57 -12.05 6.88 -6.39
C LYS A 57 -11.93 7.26 -4.91
N ALA A 58 -11.90 8.56 -4.59
CA ALA A 58 -11.87 9.03 -3.22
C ALA A 58 -13.18 8.70 -2.47
N MET A 59 -14.34 8.84 -3.12
CA MET A 59 -15.63 8.47 -2.55
C MET A 59 -15.73 6.96 -2.31
N ASP A 60 -15.31 6.14 -3.27
CA ASP A 60 -15.34 4.68 -3.18
C ASP A 60 -14.47 4.17 -2.00
N LEU A 61 -13.27 4.75 -1.83
CA LEU A 61 -12.41 4.44 -0.68
C LEU A 61 -13.07 4.81 0.65
N ARG A 62 -13.79 5.94 0.72
CA ARG A 62 -14.50 6.37 1.93
C ARG A 62 -15.66 5.44 2.26
N MET A 63 -16.42 4.99 1.26
CA MET A 63 -17.53 4.05 1.45
C MET A 63 -17.02 2.68 1.90
N LYS A 64 -15.97 2.16 1.27
CA LYS A 64 -15.37 0.88 1.66
C LYS A 64 -14.80 0.91 3.08
N LYS A 65 -14.25 2.04 3.52
CA LYS A 65 -13.81 2.22 4.91
C LYS A 65 -15.00 2.22 5.87
N ALA A 66 -16.08 2.91 5.53
CA ALA A 66 -17.30 2.92 6.34
C ALA A 66 -17.92 1.52 6.47
N GLU A 67 -17.95 0.72 5.40
CA GLU A 67 -18.44 -0.67 5.44
C GLU A 67 -17.58 -1.59 6.33
N GLN A 68 -16.27 -1.36 6.38
CA GLN A 68 -15.36 -2.10 7.28
C GLN A 68 -15.54 -1.71 8.75
N ASP A 69 -15.87 -0.45 9.02
CA ASP A 69 -16.13 0.06 10.38
C ASP A 69 -17.55 -0.31 10.88
N ILE A 70 -18.47 -0.72 10.00
CA ILE A 70 -19.86 -1.10 10.33
C ILE A 70 -20.01 -2.61 10.62
N SER A 71 -18.96 -3.45 10.50
CA SER A 71 -19.06 -4.84 10.96
C SER A 71 -19.10 -4.85 12.50
N PRO A 72 -20.27 -5.05 13.14
CA PRO A 72 -20.35 -5.11 14.58
C PRO A 72 -19.80 -6.48 14.99
N ASP A 73 -18.98 -6.47 16.02
CA ASP A 73 -18.97 -7.48 17.07
C ASP A 73 -19.72 -8.78 16.71
N LYS A 74 -19.00 -9.79 16.23
CA LYS A 74 -19.46 -11.18 16.33
C LYS A 74 -19.23 -11.61 17.79
N GLY A 75 -19.93 -10.95 18.70
CA GLY A 75 -19.98 -11.26 20.12
C GLY A 75 -20.95 -12.41 20.37
N MET A 76 -20.38 -13.51 20.85
CA MET A 76 -20.97 -14.55 21.70
C MET A 76 -22.44 -14.96 21.51
N ALA A 77 -22.67 -16.19 21.03
CA ALA A 77 -23.54 -17.18 21.70
C ALA A 77 -23.44 -18.56 21.02
N SER A 78 -22.85 -19.54 21.72
CA SER A 78 -23.05 -21.01 21.70
C SER A 78 -21.69 -21.67 22.00
N ASP A 79 -21.38 -22.23 23.16
CA ASP A 79 -22.24 -23.08 23.97
C ASP A 79 -21.85 -23.04 25.45
N VAL A 80 -22.89 -22.97 26.27
CA VAL A 80 -22.94 -23.57 27.61
C VAL A 80 -22.93 -25.07 27.41
N THR A 81 -21.90 -25.77 27.90
CA THR A 81 -21.94 -27.04 28.67
C THR A 81 -20.54 -27.35 29.16
#